data_AF-A0A550HCG6-F1
#
_entry.id   AF-A0A550HCG6-F1
#
_cell.length_a   1.000
_cell.length_b   1.000
_cell.length_c   1.000
_cell.angle_alpha   90.00
_cell.angle_beta   90.00
_cell.angle_gamma   90.00
#
_symmetry.space_group_name_H-M   'P 1'
#
loop_
_entity.id
_entity.type
_entity.pdbx_description
1 polymer ?
#
loop_
_entity_poly.entity_id
_entity_poly.type
_entity_poly.pdbx_seq_one_letter_code
_entity_poly.pdbx_strand_id
1 'polypeptide(L)'
;MSPRLSLRQAERRGLRLWPVGIVLILAFTTAVLVAASVFYAGWDLLGARELKPERRIDSTTLFDLVKLAFGVVAGAGALVALVVAYRRQRVDEDGALRDATRLHTERFTTAVSQLGEESAAVRLGGVHALAGLADDAPTRELRQTCIDVLCAYLRLPYTPESDLPDDATEARHTYLALREVRHTTIRLIRDHLRLPHDHQHSWQGHKFDFTNVAFDGGDLGGAVFSGGAVHFHGAVFYGRAVNFSGAVFSGATVNFGGAAHLGGADFSGGTVNFSGAVFSGGTVDFNQATFSGGTVNFGEAVFCGGTVNFDRAVFSGGPVHFRNAQFSGGTIDFRSAKFSGGAVSFGGAVFSDGTVHCEGAVFSSGAVDFLGSVFSGSTVSFAGAAFSGGIVHFLHAEFSGGTILFASAELSGGMISFKRAEFSGGAVDFSGATGSAPASLIPANGSPLPTGVILPPA
;
A
#
# COMPACT_ATOMS: atom_id res chain seq x y z
N MET A 1 3.23 -21.83 -13.20
CA MET A 1 2.71 -21.94 -14.58
C MET A 1 1.20 -22.09 -14.53
N SER A 2 0.49 -20.99 -14.77
CA SER A 2 -0.98 -20.94 -14.90
C SER A 2 -1.30 -19.76 -15.82
N PRO A 3 -1.98 -19.95 -16.96
CA PRO A 3 -2.24 -18.86 -17.87
C PRO A 3 -3.54 -18.15 -17.44
N ARG A 4 -3.41 -16.99 -16.79
CA ARG A 4 -4.51 -16.03 -16.61
C ARG A 4 -4.22 -14.78 -17.43
N LEU A 5 -4.24 -14.94 -18.75
CA LEU A 5 -4.21 -13.84 -19.73
C LEU A 5 -5.25 -14.14 -20.81
N SER A 6 -6.53 -13.95 -20.51
CA SER A 6 -7.57 -14.02 -21.56
C SER A 6 -8.91 -13.36 -21.24
N LEU A 7 -9.02 -12.48 -20.23
CA LEU A 7 -10.29 -11.80 -19.92
C LEU A 7 -10.26 -10.27 -19.98
N ARG A 8 -9.13 -9.65 -20.35
CA ARG A 8 -9.04 -8.18 -20.53
C ARG A 8 -8.85 -7.69 -21.97
N GLN A 9 -8.91 -8.59 -22.96
CA GLN A 9 -8.79 -8.22 -24.38
C GLN A 9 -10.14 -8.16 -25.13
N ALA A 10 -11.27 -8.47 -24.48
CA ALA A 10 -12.59 -8.49 -25.13
C ALA A 10 -13.38 -7.17 -25.05
N GLU A 11 -13.01 -6.22 -24.17
CA GLU A 11 -13.74 -4.95 -24.00
C GLU A 11 -13.15 -3.74 -24.77
N ARG A 12 -12.14 -3.96 -25.62
CA ARG A 12 -11.66 -2.95 -26.58
C ARG A 12 -12.00 -3.30 -28.03
N ARG A 13 -13.16 -3.92 -28.28
CA ARG A 13 -13.82 -3.73 -29.57
C ARG A 13 -14.46 -2.35 -29.52
N GLY A 14 -13.66 -1.34 -29.86
CA GLY A 14 -14.18 -0.01 -30.16
C GLY A 14 -15.39 -0.18 -31.06
N LEU A 15 -16.52 0.40 -30.64
CA LEU A 15 -17.69 0.54 -31.50
C LEU A 15 -17.17 0.99 -32.86
N ARG A 16 -17.21 0.11 -33.86
CA ARG A 16 -16.94 0.46 -35.25
C ARG A 16 -18.00 1.49 -35.60
N LEU A 17 -17.69 2.76 -35.34
CA LEU A 17 -18.51 3.89 -35.69
C LEU A 17 -18.73 3.74 -37.19
N TRP A 18 -19.98 3.48 -37.56
CA TRP A 18 -20.34 3.33 -38.97
C TRP A 18 -19.81 4.53 -39.75
N PRO A 19 -19.29 4.31 -40.98
CA PRO A 19 -18.81 5.40 -41.83
C PRO A 19 -19.83 6.53 -41.87
N VAL A 20 -19.38 7.77 -41.67
CA VAL A 20 -20.22 8.97 -41.50
C VAL A 20 -21.23 9.14 -42.64
N GLY A 21 -20.81 8.79 -43.86
CA GLY A 21 -21.71 8.77 -45.02
C GLY A 21 -22.91 7.85 -44.81
N ILE A 22 -22.72 6.65 -44.24
CA ILE A 22 -23.80 5.67 -44.07
C ILE A 22 -24.79 6.11 -43.00
N VAL A 23 -24.32 6.71 -41.89
CA VAL A 23 -25.22 7.19 -40.83
C VAL A 23 -26.03 8.41 -41.29
N LEU A 24 -25.40 9.34 -42.02
CA LEU A 24 -26.12 10.48 -42.60
C LEU A 24 -27.10 10.04 -43.68
N ILE A 25 -26.69 9.12 -44.56
CA ILE A 25 -27.57 8.55 -45.58
C ILE A 25 -28.73 7.81 -44.92
N LEU A 26 -28.51 7.01 -43.86
CA LEU A 26 -29.57 6.33 -43.13
C LEU A 26 -30.52 7.31 -42.45
N ALA A 27 -30.00 8.30 -41.72
CA ALA A 27 -30.85 9.30 -41.06
C ALA A 27 -31.68 10.08 -42.07
N PHE A 28 -31.07 10.48 -43.19
CA PHE A 28 -31.74 11.21 -44.26
C PHE A 28 -32.78 10.35 -44.98
N THR A 29 -32.43 9.10 -45.35
CA THR A 29 -33.37 8.17 -46.00
C THR A 29 -34.53 7.81 -45.07
N THR A 30 -34.27 7.62 -43.77
CA THR A 30 -35.33 7.36 -42.78
C THR A 30 -36.25 8.58 -42.66
N ALA A 31 -35.72 9.80 -42.62
CA ALA A 31 -36.52 11.03 -42.59
C ALA A 31 -37.37 11.19 -43.87
N VAL A 32 -36.79 10.90 -45.05
CA VAL A 32 -37.51 10.93 -46.33
C VAL A 32 -38.61 9.86 -46.36
N LEU A 33 -38.33 8.64 -45.88
CA LEU A 33 -39.32 7.57 -45.80
C LEU A 33 -40.47 7.92 -44.86
N VAL A 34 -40.19 8.54 -43.70
CA VAL A 34 -41.23 9.02 -42.76
C VAL A 34 -42.06 10.13 -43.40
N ALA A 35 -41.43 11.09 -44.09
CA ALA A 35 -42.15 12.15 -44.79
C ALA A 35 -43.04 11.59 -45.93
N ALA A 36 -42.51 10.65 -46.72
CA ALA A 36 -43.24 10.00 -47.80
C ALA A 36 -44.40 9.14 -47.29
N SER A 37 -44.21 8.42 -46.17
CA SER A 37 -45.27 7.61 -45.57
C SER A 37 -46.37 8.47 -44.93
N VAL A 38 -46.03 9.58 -44.28
CA VAL A 38 -47.03 10.55 -43.80
C VAL A 38 -47.78 11.19 -44.96
N PHE A 39 -47.10 11.54 -46.05
CA PHE A 39 -47.73 12.08 -47.26
C PHE A 39 -48.69 11.07 -47.89
N TYR A 40 -48.26 9.81 -48.03
CA TYR A 40 -49.09 8.75 -48.60
C TYR A 40 -50.29 8.41 -47.71
N ALA A 41 -50.10 8.31 -46.39
CA ALA A 41 -51.18 8.12 -45.44
C ALA A 41 -52.17 9.29 -45.46
N GLY A 42 -51.67 10.53 -45.58
CA GLY A 42 -52.50 11.71 -45.78
C GLY A 42 -53.30 11.63 -47.08
N TRP A 43 -52.66 11.23 -48.19
CA TRP A 43 -53.31 11.04 -49.48
C TRP A 43 -54.40 9.96 -49.45
N ASP A 44 -54.13 8.81 -48.81
CA ASP A 44 -55.07 7.69 -48.69
C ASP A 44 -56.25 8.04 -47.76
N LEU A 45 -55.99 8.74 -46.65
CA LEU A 45 -57.03 9.24 -45.74
C LEU A 45 -57.92 10.33 -46.40
N LEU A 46 -57.34 11.14 -47.29
CA LEU A 46 -58.06 12.10 -48.14
C LEU A 46 -58.81 11.40 -49.28
N GLY A 47 -58.31 10.27 -49.78
CA GLY A 47 -59.03 9.41 -50.74
C GLY A 47 -60.22 8.69 -50.12
N ALA A 48 -60.15 8.35 -48.83
CA ALA A 48 -61.24 7.72 -48.07
C ALA A 48 -62.36 8.69 -47.63
N ARG A 49 -62.11 10.00 -47.69
CA ARG A 49 -63.12 11.06 -47.46
C ARG A 49 -63.29 11.84 -48.75
N GLU A 50 -64.29 11.51 -49.57
CA GLU A 50 -64.60 12.19 -50.85
C GLU A 50 -64.65 13.73 -50.70
N LEU A 51 -63.52 14.41 -50.83
CA LEU A 51 -63.43 15.86 -50.91
C LEU A 51 -63.59 16.24 -52.38
N LYS A 52 -64.62 17.04 -52.67
CA LYS A 52 -64.86 17.60 -54.00
C LYS A 52 -63.56 18.24 -54.53
N PRO A 53 -63.18 17.99 -55.79
CA PRO A 53 -61.97 18.55 -56.38
C PRO A 53 -62.18 20.05 -56.62
N GLU A 54 -61.93 20.90 -55.61
CA GLU A 54 -61.74 22.32 -55.86
C GLU A 54 -60.39 22.51 -56.56
N ARG A 55 -60.47 23.00 -57.80
CA ARG A 55 -59.36 23.10 -58.76
C ARG A 55 -58.37 24.24 -58.45
N ARG A 56 -58.33 24.72 -57.21
CA ARG A 56 -57.41 25.77 -56.75
C ARG A 56 -56.97 25.44 -55.33
N ILE A 57 -55.70 25.10 -55.17
CA ILE A 57 -55.09 25.02 -53.85
C ILE A 57 -55.15 26.43 -53.26
N ASP A 58 -55.84 26.58 -52.12
CA ASP A 58 -55.92 27.87 -51.44
C ASP A 58 -54.53 28.29 -50.96
N SER A 59 -54.26 29.60 -51.01
CA SER A 59 -52.94 30.16 -50.72
C SER A 59 -52.52 29.88 -49.27
N THR A 60 -53.49 29.71 -48.38
CA THR A 60 -53.32 29.36 -46.97
C THR A 60 -52.76 27.96 -46.79
N THR A 61 -53.25 26.97 -47.55
CA THR A 61 -52.83 25.57 -47.45
C THR A 61 -51.41 25.36 -47.99
N LEU A 62 -51.05 26.03 -49.09
CA LEU A 62 -49.66 26.03 -49.60
C LEU A 62 -48.69 26.63 -48.59
N PHE A 63 -49.10 27.70 -47.91
CA PHE A 63 -48.28 28.37 -46.92
C PHE A 63 -48.01 27.48 -45.69
N ASP A 64 -49.01 26.76 -45.20
CA ASP A 64 -48.85 25.85 -44.06
C ASP A 64 -47.97 24.63 -44.41
N LEU A 65 -48.08 24.12 -45.64
CA LEU A 65 -47.24 23.03 -46.14
C LEU A 65 -45.77 23.45 -46.26
N VAL A 66 -45.53 24.68 -46.72
CA VAL A 66 -44.19 25.30 -46.77
C VAL A 66 -43.63 25.51 -45.37
N LYS A 67 -44.42 26.01 -44.41
CA LYS A 67 -43.99 26.14 -43.00
C LYS A 67 -43.59 24.81 -42.39
N LEU A 68 -44.38 23.76 -42.62
CA LEU A 68 -44.09 22.43 -42.09
C LEU A 68 -42.81 21.86 -42.71
N ALA A 69 -42.63 22.01 -44.02
CA ALA A 69 -41.40 21.63 -44.71
C ALA A 69 -40.17 22.39 -44.17
N PHE A 70 -40.28 23.71 -43.96
CA PHE A 70 -39.22 24.52 -43.34
C PHE A 70 -38.90 24.05 -41.92
N GLY A 71 -39.92 23.71 -41.12
CA GLY A 71 -39.74 23.19 -39.76
C GLY A 71 -38.98 21.86 -39.73
N VAL A 72 -39.31 20.93 -40.63
CA VAL A 72 -38.61 19.63 -40.74
C VAL A 72 -37.16 19.82 -41.22
N VAL A 73 -36.93 20.66 -42.23
CA VAL A 73 -35.56 20.94 -42.74
C VAL A 73 -34.73 21.65 -41.68
N ALA A 74 -35.29 22.64 -40.97
CA ALA A 74 -34.62 23.33 -39.88
C ALA A 74 -34.30 22.37 -38.73
N GLY A 75 -35.24 21.49 -38.34
CA GLY A 75 -35.02 20.48 -37.31
C GLY A 75 -33.92 19.47 -37.68
N ALA A 76 -33.91 18.99 -38.92
CA ALA A 76 -32.85 18.11 -39.43
C ALA A 76 -31.49 18.83 -39.46
N GLY A 77 -31.45 20.09 -39.91
CA GLY A 77 -30.24 20.92 -39.89
C GLY A 77 -29.70 21.13 -38.48
N ALA A 78 -30.56 21.41 -37.51
CA ALA A 78 -30.20 21.56 -36.10
C ALA A 78 -29.62 20.26 -35.50
N LEU A 79 -30.21 19.11 -35.82
CA LEU A 79 -29.70 17.81 -35.37
C LEU A 79 -28.32 17.51 -35.95
N VAL A 80 -28.11 17.76 -37.25
CA VAL A 80 -26.79 17.59 -37.89
C VAL A 80 -25.76 18.53 -37.26
N ALA A 81 -26.11 19.80 -37.02
CA ALA A 81 -25.24 20.76 -36.36
C ALA A 81 -24.84 20.29 -34.95
N LEU A 82 -25.78 19.77 -34.16
CA LEU A 82 -25.52 19.23 -32.83
C LEU A 82 -24.56 18.02 -32.88
N VAL A 83 -24.78 17.09 -33.81
CA VAL A 83 -23.91 15.89 -33.97
C VAL A 83 -22.50 16.29 -34.40
N VAL A 84 -22.37 17.26 -35.31
CA VAL A 84 -21.07 17.79 -35.74
C VAL A 84 -20.36 18.50 -34.59
N ALA A 85 -21.07 19.33 -33.82
CA ALA A 85 -20.52 20.01 -32.64
C ALA A 85 -20.04 19.00 -31.59
N TYR A 86 -20.85 17.99 -31.26
CA TYR A 86 -20.47 16.93 -30.32
C TYR A 86 -19.26 16.11 -30.79
N ARG A 87 -19.21 15.72 -32.07
CA ARG A 87 -18.06 14.99 -32.60
C ARG A 87 -16.80 15.84 -32.66
N ARG A 88 -16.92 17.12 -33.03
CA ARG A 88 -15.79 18.06 -33.02
C ARG A 88 -15.25 18.21 -31.60
N GLN A 89 -16.13 18.43 -30.62
CA GLN A 89 -15.74 18.46 -29.21
C GLN A 89 -14.99 17.20 -28.80
N ARG A 90 -15.49 16.00 -29.14
CA ARG A 90 -14.84 14.75 -28.77
C ARG A 90 -13.49 14.53 -29.46
N VAL A 91 -13.35 14.92 -30.72
CA VAL A 91 -12.06 14.88 -31.44
C VAL A 91 -11.07 15.88 -30.85
N ASP A 92 -11.54 17.07 -30.46
CA ASP A 92 -10.71 18.10 -29.84
C ASP A 92 -10.26 17.66 -28.43
N GLU A 93 -11.12 17.04 -27.62
CA GLU A 93 -10.79 16.43 -26.32
C GLU A 93 -9.77 15.29 -26.46
N ASP A 94 -10.01 14.35 -27.40
CA ASP A 94 -9.08 13.27 -27.72
C ASP A 94 -7.73 13.82 -28.24
N GLY A 95 -7.76 14.92 -28.99
CA GLY A 95 -6.58 15.64 -29.49
C GLY A 95 -5.78 16.27 -28.35
N ALA A 96 -6.44 16.99 -27.45
CA ALA A 96 -5.81 17.63 -26.30
C ALA A 96 -5.13 16.60 -25.38
N LEU A 97 -5.77 15.45 -25.13
CA LEU A 97 -5.18 14.38 -24.33
C LEU A 97 -3.93 13.78 -24.98
N ARG A 98 -3.94 13.60 -26.31
CA ARG A 98 -2.79 13.09 -27.07
C ARG A 98 -1.62 14.07 -27.02
N ASP A 99 -1.89 15.36 -27.21
CA ASP A 99 -0.84 16.38 -27.15
C ASP A 99 -0.27 16.53 -25.73
N ALA A 100 -1.11 16.50 -24.70
CA ALA A 100 -0.66 16.47 -23.31
C ALA A 100 0.23 15.25 -23.01
N THR A 101 -0.15 14.07 -23.51
CA THR A 101 0.64 12.84 -23.37
C THR A 101 1.97 12.93 -24.11
N ARG A 102 1.98 13.49 -25.32
CA ARG A 102 3.19 13.69 -26.12
C ARG A 102 4.17 14.64 -25.43
N LEU A 103 3.68 15.81 -25.00
CA LEU A 103 4.48 16.79 -24.26
C LEU A 103 5.02 16.21 -22.95
N HIS A 104 4.19 15.45 -22.22
CA HIS A 104 4.62 14.75 -21.02
C HIS A 104 5.75 13.76 -21.33
N THR A 105 5.63 12.97 -22.41
CA THR A 105 6.67 12.00 -22.82
C THR A 105 7.98 12.67 -23.24
N GLU A 106 7.90 13.79 -23.95
CA GLU A 106 9.08 14.58 -24.33
C GLU A 106 9.82 15.11 -23.09
N ARG A 107 9.10 15.76 -22.16
CA ARG A 107 9.67 16.25 -20.90
C ARG A 107 10.19 15.13 -20.00
N PHE A 108 9.48 14.00 -19.96
CA PHE A 108 9.90 12.81 -19.23
C PHE A 108 11.25 12.30 -19.71
N THR A 109 11.44 12.21 -21.03
CA THR A 109 12.73 11.79 -21.61
C THR A 109 13.86 12.74 -21.21
N THR A 110 13.62 14.05 -21.21
CA THR A 110 14.60 15.05 -20.74
C THR A 110 14.91 14.89 -19.25
N ALA A 111 13.89 14.73 -18.41
CA ALA A 111 14.07 14.60 -16.96
C ALA A 111 14.85 13.32 -16.58
N VAL A 112 14.55 12.20 -17.25
CA VAL A 112 15.30 10.94 -17.10
C VAL A 112 16.75 11.11 -17.56
N SER A 113 16.99 11.79 -18.68
CA SER A 113 18.36 12.07 -19.14
C SER A 113 19.14 12.88 -18.10
N GLN A 114 18.54 13.94 -17.53
CA GLN A 114 19.16 14.75 -16.48
C GLN A 114 19.45 13.96 -15.21
N LEU A 115 18.58 13.01 -14.84
CA LEU A 115 18.79 12.12 -13.70
C LEU A 115 19.98 11.17 -13.89
N GLY A 116 20.31 10.83 -15.14
CA GLY A 116 21.43 9.97 -15.52
C GLY A 116 22.79 10.67 -15.62
N GLU A 117 22.84 12.00 -15.58
CA GLU A 117 24.06 12.80 -15.75
C GLU A 117 25.08 12.60 -14.62
N GLU A 118 26.38 12.76 -14.87
CA GLU A 118 27.41 12.59 -13.82
C GLU A 118 27.30 13.68 -12.73
N SER A 119 26.93 14.90 -13.11
CA SER A 119 26.80 16.03 -12.20
C SER A 119 25.61 15.87 -11.25
N ALA A 120 25.88 15.79 -9.94
CA ALA A 120 24.83 15.70 -8.92
C ALA A 120 23.84 16.88 -8.96
N ALA A 121 24.29 18.08 -9.34
CA ALA A 121 23.41 19.25 -9.50
C ALA A 121 22.40 19.04 -10.64
N VAL A 122 22.83 18.42 -11.74
CA VAL A 122 21.93 18.10 -12.87
C VAL A 122 20.99 16.95 -12.51
N ARG A 123 21.48 15.93 -11.78
CA ARG A 123 20.61 14.87 -11.25
C ARG A 123 19.54 15.42 -10.33
N LEU A 124 19.89 16.37 -9.46
CA LEU A 124 18.95 17.04 -8.57
C LEU A 124 17.85 17.78 -9.35
N GLY A 125 18.23 18.47 -10.44
CA GLY A 125 17.29 19.05 -11.40
C GLY A 125 16.37 17.99 -12.02
N GLY A 126 16.92 16.85 -12.43
CA GLY A 126 16.18 15.72 -12.97
C GLY A 126 15.17 15.12 -11.96
N VAL A 127 15.56 14.97 -10.69
CA VAL A 127 14.66 14.52 -9.61
C VAL A 127 13.48 15.46 -9.44
N HIS A 128 13.71 16.78 -9.36
CA HIS A 128 12.64 17.76 -9.26
C HIS A 128 11.76 17.80 -10.51
N ALA A 129 12.35 17.69 -11.70
CA ALA A 129 11.61 17.64 -12.96
C ALA A 129 10.70 16.40 -13.04
N LEU A 130 11.18 15.23 -12.60
CA LEU A 130 10.37 14.00 -12.54
C LEU A 130 9.24 14.10 -11.51
N ALA A 131 9.47 14.71 -10.35
CA ALA A 131 8.41 14.93 -9.37
C ALA A 131 7.32 15.88 -9.92
N GLY A 132 7.72 17.00 -10.54
CA GLY A 132 6.76 17.90 -11.19
C GLY A 132 6.01 17.23 -12.35
N LEU A 133 6.67 16.36 -13.13
CA LEU A 133 5.99 15.57 -14.15
C LEU A 133 4.98 14.58 -13.56
N ALA A 134 5.29 13.97 -12.42
CA ALA A 134 4.36 13.09 -11.72
C ALA A 134 3.09 13.85 -11.31
N ASP A 135 3.25 15.08 -10.80
CA ASP A 135 2.14 15.95 -10.42
C ASP A 135 1.25 16.31 -11.61
N ASP A 136 1.87 16.74 -12.71
CA ASP A 136 1.22 17.15 -13.96
C ASP A 136 0.82 15.99 -14.88
N ALA A 137 0.95 14.74 -14.42
CA ALA A 137 0.72 13.56 -15.25
C ALA A 137 -0.75 13.48 -15.76
N PRO A 138 -0.97 13.32 -17.08
CA PRO A 138 -2.32 13.23 -17.65
C PRO A 138 -3.13 12.02 -17.19
N THR A 139 -2.44 10.96 -16.77
CA THR A 139 -3.05 9.70 -16.32
C THR A 139 -2.32 9.17 -15.08
N ARG A 140 -3.02 8.36 -14.30
CA ARG A 140 -2.47 7.72 -13.10
C ARG A 140 -1.30 6.79 -13.44
N GLU A 141 -1.32 6.15 -14.59
CA GLU A 141 -0.25 5.27 -15.07
C GLU A 141 1.04 6.04 -15.40
N LEU A 142 0.92 7.24 -15.97
CA LEU A 142 2.07 8.10 -16.23
C LEU A 142 2.67 8.64 -14.94
N ARG A 143 1.84 9.02 -13.96
CA ARG A 143 2.30 9.37 -12.60
C ARG A 143 3.08 8.23 -11.97
N GLN A 144 2.52 7.01 -12.03
CA GLN A 144 3.19 5.81 -11.53
C GLN A 144 4.55 5.60 -12.23
N THR A 145 4.65 5.87 -13.53
CA THR A 145 5.92 5.74 -14.27
C THR A 145 6.99 6.69 -13.74
N CYS A 146 6.65 7.95 -13.44
CA CYS A 146 7.58 8.89 -12.80
C CYS A 146 8.02 8.41 -11.41
N ILE A 147 7.08 7.93 -10.58
CA ILE A 147 7.36 7.36 -9.26
C ILE A 147 8.27 6.13 -9.37
N ASP A 148 8.02 5.26 -10.35
CA ASP A 148 8.82 4.05 -10.60
C ASP A 148 10.26 4.39 -10.97
N VAL A 149 10.50 5.46 -11.75
CA VAL A 149 11.86 5.92 -12.07
C VAL A 149 12.57 6.47 -10.83
N LEU A 150 11.88 7.26 -10.00
CA LEU A 150 12.45 7.77 -8.74
C LEU A 150 12.81 6.60 -7.80
N CYS A 151 11.94 5.60 -7.70
CA CYS A 151 12.21 4.38 -6.95
C CYS A 151 13.37 3.57 -7.56
N ALA A 152 13.42 3.42 -8.89
CA ALA A 152 14.51 2.74 -9.59
C ALA A 152 15.86 3.42 -9.36
N TYR A 153 15.89 4.76 -9.32
CA TYR A 153 17.10 5.51 -9.00
C TYR A 153 17.62 5.20 -7.58
N LEU A 154 16.71 5.09 -6.59
CA LEU A 154 17.09 4.71 -5.22
C LEU A 154 17.65 3.27 -5.14
N ARG A 155 17.31 2.41 -6.09
CA ARG A 155 17.79 1.02 -6.17
C ARG A 155 19.14 0.86 -6.89
N LEU A 156 19.69 1.93 -7.46
CA LEU A 156 21.02 1.87 -8.08
C LEU A 156 22.09 1.49 -7.02
N PRO A 157 23.17 0.79 -7.42
CA PRO A 157 24.25 0.43 -6.52
C PRO A 157 24.76 1.63 -5.72
N TYR A 158 24.93 1.44 -4.42
CA TYR A 158 25.27 2.50 -3.49
C TYR A 158 26.26 1.96 -2.46
N THR A 159 27.43 2.59 -2.38
CA THR A 159 28.44 2.28 -1.37
C THR A 159 28.19 3.18 -0.16
N PRO A 160 27.82 2.63 1.01
CA PRO A 160 27.60 3.43 2.20
C PRO A 160 28.93 4.00 2.74
N GLU A 161 28.83 5.05 3.56
CA GLU A 161 29.99 5.74 4.12
C GLU A 161 30.88 4.86 5.00
N SER A 162 30.32 3.81 5.60
CA SER A 162 31.04 2.80 6.40
C SER A 162 32.01 1.94 5.59
N ASP A 163 31.76 1.82 4.28
CA ASP A 163 32.49 0.91 3.40
C ASP A 163 33.50 1.68 2.52
N LEU A 164 33.58 3.01 2.70
CA LEU A 164 34.55 3.86 2.02
C LEU A 164 35.92 3.77 2.71
N PRO A 165 37.04 3.72 1.96
CA PRO A 165 38.38 3.84 2.54
C PRO A 165 38.54 5.16 3.31
N ASP A 166 39.24 5.12 4.44
CA ASP A 166 39.42 6.27 5.34
C ASP A 166 40.15 7.45 4.68
N ASP A 167 40.98 7.20 3.66
CA ASP A 167 41.82 8.18 2.96
C ASP A 167 41.29 8.62 1.58
N ALA A 168 40.07 8.22 1.20
CA ALA A 168 39.50 8.49 -0.12
C ALA A 168 38.59 9.74 -0.17
N THR A 169 39.18 10.94 -0.09
CA THR A 169 38.46 12.24 -0.12
C THR A 169 37.54 12.39 -1.35
N GLU A 170 37.99 12.00 -2.54
CA GLU A 170 37.18 12.08 -3.77
C GLU A 170 35.97 11.14 -3.74
N ALA A 171 36.15 9.92 -3.23
CA ALA A 171 35.06 8.96 -3.04
C ALA A 171 34.05 9.49 -2.01
N ARG A 172 34.53 10.14 -0.93
CA ARG A 172 33.67 10.80 0.06
C ARG A 172 32.83 11.93 -0.55
N HIS A 173 33.43 12.79 -1.37
CA HIS A 173 32.70 13.86 -2.06
C HIS A 173 31.63 13.30 -3.00
N THR A 174 31.97 12.26 -3.76
CA THR A 174 31.03 11.57 -4.66
C THR A 174 29.87 10.94 -3.89
N TYR A 175 30.17 10.28 -2.77
CA TYR A 175 29.17 9.75 -1.85
C TYR A 175 28.23 10.84 -1.32
N LEU A 176 28.76 11.96 -0.83
CA LEU A 176 27.95 13.06 -0.29
C LEU A 176 27.04 13.67 -1.36
N ALA A 177 27.55 13.84 -2.58
CA ALA A 177 26.78 14.37 -3.70
C ALA A 177 25.64 13.43 -4.12
N LEU A 178 25.92 12.13 -4.24
CA LEU A 178 24.90 11.12 -4.55
C LEU A 178 23.86 11.01 -3.43
N ARG A 179 24.32 11.05 -2.17
CA ARG A 179 23.47 11.04 -0.98
C ARG A 179 22.45 12.18 -1.01
N GLU A 180 22.88 13.40 -1.37
CA GLU A 180 21.96 14.55 -1.44
C GLU A 180 20.82 14.34 -2.45
N VAL A 181 21.13 13.77 -3.62
CA VAL A 181 20.12 13.46 -4.64
C VAL A 181 19.14 12.39 -4.16
N ARG A 182 19.65 11.32 -3.53
CA ARG A 182 18.83 10.23 -2.95
C ARG A 182 17.93 10.75 -1.84
N HIS A 183 18.46 11.54 -0.93
CA HIS A 183 17.70 12.11 0.20
C HIS A 183 16.66 13.12 -0.28
N THR A 184 16.96 13.88 -1.34
CA THR A 184 15.95 14.72 -2.01
C THR A 184 14.82 13.89 -2.61
N THR A 185 15.14 12.76 -3.25
CA THR A 185 14.14 11.84 -3.80
C THR A 185 13.21 11.31 -2.71
N ILE A 186 13.77 10.82 -1.59
CA ILE A 186 13.00 10.33 -0.44
C ILE A 186 12.11 11.44 0.15
N ARG A 187 12.65 12.65 0.30
CA ARG A 187 11.92 13.83 0.79
C ARG A 187 10.76 14.21 -0.12
N LEU A 188 10.94 14.20 -1.44
CA LEU A 188 9.83 14.46 -2.37
C LEU A 188 8.76 13.36 -2.25
N ILE A 189 9.14 12.08 -2.19
CA ILE A 189 8.18 11.00 -1.97
C ILE A 189 7.38 11.23 -0.67
N ARG A 190 8.06 11.56 0.44
CA ARG A 190 7.42 11.90 1.73
C ARG A 190 6.42 13.04 1.57
N ASP A 191 6.84 14.14 0.96
CA ASP A 191 6.04 15.37 0.93
C ASP A 191 4.75 15.16 0.12
N HIS A 192 4.79 14.41 -0.99
CA HIS A 192 3.59 14.08 -1.77
C HIS A 192 2.69 13.04 -1.09
N LEU A 193 3.25 12.17 -0.25
CA LEU A 193 2.49 11.20 0.55
C LEU A 193 1.86 11.81 1.82
N ARG A 194 2.31 12.99 2.25
CA ARG A 194 1.69 13.77 3.34
C ARG A 194 0.48 14.59 2.87
N LEU A 195 0.32 14.78 1.56
CA LEU A 195 -0.84 15.48 1.01
C LEU A 195 -2.11 14.66 1.25
N PRO A 196 -3.27 15.32 1.50
CA PRO A 196 -4.56 14.65 1.59
C PRO A 196 -4.85 13.75 0.36
N HIS A 197 -5.63 12.68 0.54
CA HIS A 197 -5.90 11.70 -0.52
C HIS A 197 -6.56 12.33 -1.77
N ASP A 198 -7.42 13.32 -1.57
CA ASP A 198 -8.15 14.05 -2.60
C ASP A 198 -7.35 15.20 -3.24
N HIS A 199 -6.14 15.49 -2.74
CA HIS A 199 -5.28 16.50 -3.32
C HIS A 199 -4.76 16.06 -4.69
N GLN A 200 -4.82 16.95 -5.70
CA GLN A 200 -4.47 16.63 -7.09
C GLN A 200 -3.06 16.03 -7.26
N HIS A 201 -2.10 16.53 -6.47
CA HIS A 201 -0.70 16.10 -6.48
C HIS A 201 -0.40 15.01 -5.43
N SER A 202 -1.42 14.46 -4.78
CA SER A 202 -1.22 13.36 -3.84
C SER A 202 -0.68 12.13 -4.57
N TRP A 203 0.36 11.53 -3.99
CA TRP A 203 0.90 10.25 -4.47
C TRP A 203 0.33 9.07 -3.69
N GLN A 204 -0.60 9.32 -2.76
CA GLN A 204 -1.43 8.29 -2.17
C GLN A 204 -2.09 7.43 -3.25
N GLY A 205 -2.32 6.15 -2.97
CA GLY A 205 -2.83 5.18 -3.94
C GLY A 205 -1.75 4.54 -4.83
N HIS A 206 -0.55 5.09 -4.94
CA HIS A 206 0.49 4.59 -5.85
C HIS A 206 1.39 3.53 -5.21
N LYS A 207 2.11 2.78 -6.05
CA LYS A 207 3.05 1.74 -5.60
C LYS A 207 4.43 2.33 -5.40
N PHE A 208 5.15 1.84 -4.40
CA PHE A 208 6.51 2.25 -4.09
C PHE A 208 7.40 1.02 -3.94
N ASP A 209 8.41 0.91 -4.81
CA ASP A 209 9.33 -0.22 -4.85
C ASP A 209 10.73 0.19 -4.37
N PHE A 210 10.97 0.01 -3.07
CA PHE A 210 12.26 0.18 -2.41
C PHE A 210 13.03 -1.15 -2.27
N THR A 211 12.76 -2.14 -3.12
CA THR A 211 13.48 -3.43 -3.12
C THR A 211 14.99 -3.20 -3.29
N ASN A 212 15.81 -3.76 -2.41
CA ASN A 212 17.27 -3.61 -2.39
C ASN A 212 17.78 -2.17 -2.26
N VAL A 213 16.95 -1.23 -1.77
CA VAL A 213 17.42 0.13 -1.50
C VAL A 213 18.32 0.13 -0.26
N ALA A 214 19.51 0.69 -0.43
CA ALA A 214 20.40 1.07 0.66
C ALA A 214 19.97 2.42 1.26
N PHE A 215 19.35 2.39 2.44
CA PHE A 215 18.99 3.59 3.20
C PHE A 215 20.12 3.98 4.15
N ASP A 216 20.74 5.14 3.93
CA ASP A 216 21.77 5.74 4.81
C ASP A 216 21.20 6.94 5.60
N GLY A 217 19.95 6.76 6.02
CA GLY A 217 19.08 7.79 6.58
C GLY A 217 17.95 8.18 5.63
N GLY A 218 17.07 9.04 6.11
CA GLY A 218 15.92 9.52 5.34
C GLY A 218 14.72 9.75 6.25
N ASP A 219 13.78 10.57 5.78
CA ASP A 219 12.55 10.85 6.51
C ASP A 219 11.35 10.58 5.61
N LEU A 220 10.48 9.70 6.09
CA LEU A 220 9.17 9.31 5.58
C LEU A 220 8.11 9.42 6.70
N GLY A 221 8.40 10.15 7.79
CA GLY A 221 7.45 10.33 8.89
C GLY A 221 6.17 11.01 8.41
N GLY A 222 5.02 10.59 8.94
CA GLY A 222 3.71 11.11 8.55
C GLY A 222 3.29 10.82 7.10
N ALA A 223 4.09 10.08 6.31
CA ALA A 223 3.71 9.69 4.97
C ALA A 223 2.56 8.67 5.00
N VAL A 224 1.57 8.82 4.12
CA VAL A 224 0.42 7.92 4.03
C VAL A 224 0.54 7.04 2.78
N PHE A 225 0.97 5.81 2.97
CA PHE A 225 0.98 4.77 1.95
C PHE A 225 -0.39 4.08 1.92
N SER A 226 -1.34 4.62 1.16
CA SER A 226 -2.69 4.07 1.03
C SER A 226 -2.91 3.40 -0.33
N GLY A 227 -3.63 2.28 -0.39
CA GLY A 227 -4.19 1.69 -1.63
C GLY A 227 -3.21 1.12 -2.66
N GLY A 228 -1.90 1.29 -2.46
CA GLY A 228 -0.82 0.74 -3.29
C GLY A 228 0.07 -0.22 -2.50
N ALA A 229 0.91 -0.98 -3.20
CA ALA A 229 1.88 -1.88 -2.58
C ALA A 229 3.18 -1.13 -2.27
N VAL A 230 3.76 -1.40 -1.10
CA VAL A 230 5.07 -0.86 -0.69
C VAL A 230 6.04 -2.01 -0.48
N HIS A 231 7.13 -2.04 -1.21
CA HIS A 231 8.13 -3.11 -1.16
C HIS A 231 9.45 -2.57 -0.60
N PHE A 232 9.96 -3.20 0.44
CA PHE A 232 11.26 -3.01 1.07
C PHE A 232 12.06 -4.33 1.08
N HIS A 233 11.69 -5.28 0.22
CA HIS A 233 12.36 -6.58 0.12
C HIS A 233 13.88 -6.40 -0.10
N GLY A 234 14.72 -6.99 0.75
CA GLY A 234 16.18 -6.86 0.67
C GLY A 234 16.71 -5.44 0.89
N ALA A 235 15.88 -4.49 1.32
CA ALA A 235 16.35 -3.15 1.69
C ALA A 235 17.28 -3.23 2.91
N VAL A 236 18.31 -2.40 2.92
CA VAL A 236 19.31 -2.35 4.01
C VAL A 236 19.30 -0.96 4.64
N PHE A 237 19.16 -0.90 5.95
CA PHE A 237 19.12 0.35 6.73
C PHE A 237 20.48 0.58 7.41
N TYR A 238 21.37 1.36 6.79
CA TYR A 238 22.72 1.68 7.26
C TYR A 238 22.73 2.71 8.39
N GLY A 239 23.89 2.87 9.06
CA GLY A 239 24.17 3.51 10.37
C GLY A 239 23.50 4.83 10.77
N ARG A 240 22.71 5.49 9.93
CA ARG A 240 22.00 6.75 10.21
C ARG A 240 20.50 6.52 10.35
N ALA A 241 19.82 7.41 11.07
CA ALA A 241 18.41 7.23 11.39
C ALA A 241 17.50 7.33 10.15
N VAL A 242 16.58 6.36 10.01
CA VAL A 242 15.50 6.37 9.03
C VAL A 242 14.18 6.53 9.76
N ASN A 243 13.43 7.59 9.44
CA ASN A 243 12.24 7.96 10.17
C ASN A 243 10.95 7.61 9.40
N PHE A 244 10.07 6.85 10.02
CA PHE A 244 8.70 6.54 9.62
C PHE A 244 7.70 6.91 10.73
N SER A 245 8.07 7.79 11.68
CA SER A 245 7.18 8.16 12.79
C SER A 245 5.86 8.73 12.29
N GLY A 246 4.75 8.22 12.82
CA GLY A 246 3.40 8.59 12.40
C GLY A 246 3.05 8.23 10.95
N ALA A 247 3.88 7.44 10.24
CA ALA A 247 3.54 6.99 8.90
C ALA A 247 2.34 6.04 8.94
N VAL A 248 1.48 6.12 7.92
CA VAL A 248 0.30 5.27 7.79
C VAL A 248 0.51 4.34 6.61
N PHE A 249 0.42 3.05 6.86
CA PHE A 249 0.43 2.00 5.87
C PHE A 249 -0.95 1.36 5.84
N SER A 250 -1.67 1.54 4.73
CA SER A 250 -3.02 1.04 4.58
C SER A 250 -3.28 0.50 3.18
N GLY A 251 -3.92 -0.66 3.10
CA GLY A 251 -4.28 -1.26 1.82
C GLY A 251 -3.23 -2.22 1.26
N ALA A 252 -3.73 -3.41 0.93
CA ALA A 252 -3.10 -4.56 0.29
C ALA A 252 -1.81 -5.11 0.91
N THR A 253 -0.63 -4.47 0.81
CA THR A 253 0.64 -5.12 1.23
C THR A 253 1.79 -4.14 1.48
N VAL A 254 2.43 -4.25 2.63
CA VAL A 254 3.77 -3.72 2.93
C VAL A 254 4.72 -4.89 3.10
N ASN A 255 5.80 -4.96 2.33
CA ASN A 255 6.67 -6.13 2.32
C ASN A 255 8.13 -5.76 2.61
N PHE A 256 8.59 -6.02 3.82
CA PHE A 256 9.98 -6.09 4.27
C PHE A 256 10.53 -7.54 4.29
N GLY A 257 9.72 -8.52 3.95
CA GLY A 257 10.07 -9.94 4.02
C GLY A 257 11.02 -10.39 2.91
N GLY A 258 11.56 -11.60 3.06
CA GLY A 258 12.45 -12.23 2.11
C GLY A 258 11.73 -13.09 1.07
N ALA A 259 12.07 -12.91 -0.21
CA ALA A 259 11.91 -13.96 -1.21
C ALA A 259 12.93 -15.07 -0.94
N ALA A 260 12.59 -16.32 -1.27
CA ALA A 260 13.34 -17.55 -0.92
C ALA A 260 14.85 -17.58 -1.26
N HIS A 261 15.38 -16.59 -1.98
CA HIS A 261 16.77 -16.51 -2.43
C HIS A 261 17.48 -15.17 -2.14
N LEU A 262 16.80 -14.18 -1.54
CA LEU A 262 17.33 -12.81 -1.42
C LEU A 262 17.38 -12.27 0.02
N GLY A 263 16.91 -13.04 1.02
CA GLY A 263 16.86 -12.59 2.42
C GLY A 263 15.80 -11.50 2.65
N GLY A 264 15.35 -11.32 3.90
CA GLY A 264 14.46 -10.20 4.26
C GLY A 264 15.21 -8.87 4.32
N ALA A 265 14.49 -7.80 4.66
CA ALA A 265 15.11 -6.51 4.95
C ALA A 265 16.10 -6.63 6.11
N ASP A 266 17.22 -5.91 6.00
CA ASP A 266 18.29 -5.91 7.01
C ASP A 266 18.36 -4.57 7.74
N PHE A 267 18.06 -4.63 9.04
CA PHE A 267 18.12 -3.53 10.00
C PHE A 267 19.45 -3.62 10.77
N SER A 268 20.57 -3.57 10.03
CA SER A 268 21.94 -3.72 10.56
C SER A 268 22.63 -2.41 10.94
N GLY A 269 22.06 -1.25 10.58
CA GLY A 269 22.66 0.07 10.77
C GLY A 269 21.96 0.94 11.82
N GLY A 270 21.45 2.12 11.43
CA GLY A 270 21.02 3.18 12.35
C GLY A 270 19.69 2.90 13.05
N THR A 271 19.14 3.92 13.70
CA THR A 271 17.79 3.81 14.30
C THR A 271 16.73 3.83 13.20
N VAL A 272 15.85 2.84 13.16
CA VAL A 272 14.66 2.87 12.30
C VAL A 272 13.42 3.13 13.16
N ASN A 273 12.78 4.27 12.95
CA ASN A 273 11.73 4.76 13.84
C ASN A 273 10.34 4.69 13.19
N PHE A 274 9.52 3.72 13.61
CA PHE A 274 8.09 3.58 13.29
C PHE A 274 7.18 4.03 14.45
N SER A 275 7.65 4.90 15.36
CA SER A 275 6.83 5.34 16.49
C SER A 275 5.52 6.00 16.05
N GLY A 276 4.41 5.58 16.65
CA GLY A 276 3.07 6.04 16.28
C GLY A 276 2.63 5.67 14.86
N ALA A 277 3.38 4.81 14.14
CA ALA A 277 2.99 4.37 12.81
C ALA A 277 1.72 3.50 12.87
N VAL A 278 0.87 3.63 11.86
CA VAL A 278 -0.38 2.88 11.76
C VAL A 278 -0.29 1.90 10.61
N PHE A 279 -0.43 0.62 10.92
CA PHE A 279 -0.50 -0.48 9.98
C PHE A 279 -1.93 -1.02 9.98
N SER A 280 -2.72 -0.61 8.99
CA SER A 280 -4.16 -0.87 8.94
C SER A 280 -4.57 -1.59 7.66
N GLY A 281 -5.07 -2.82 7.79
CA GLY A 281 -5.54 -3.63 6.67
C GLY A 281 -4.43 -4.17 5.75
N GLY A 282 -4.63 -5.38 5.22
CA GLY A 282 -3.65 -6.06 4.37
C GLY A 282 -2.57 -6.83 5.17
N THR A 283 -1.45 -7.13 4.51
CA THR A 283 -0.31 -7.84 5.13
C THR A 283 0.89 -6.91 5.28
N VAL A 284 1.44 -6.81 6.49
CA VAL A 284 2.76 -6.24 6.77
C VAL A 284 3.74 -7.40 6.97
N ASP A 285 4.60 -7.64 6.00
CA ASP A 285 5.48 -8.81 5.98
C ASP A 285 6.91 -8.42 6.35
N PHE A 286 7.47 -9.03 7.38
CA PHE A 286 8.84 -9.00 7.87
C PHE A 286 9.46 -10.42 7.90
N ASN A 287 8.92 -11.38 7.13
CA ASN A 287 9.44 -12.74 7.07
C ASN A 287 10.94 -12.76 6.75
N GLN A 288 11.74 -13.49 7.53
CA GLN A 288 13.20 -13.54 7.39
C GLN A 288 13.92 -12.17 7.47
N ALA A 289 13.26 -11.13 7.97
CA ALA A 289 13.92 -9.86 8.26
C ALA A 289 14.95 -10.04 9.39
N THR A 290 16.06 -9.32 9.29
CA THR A 290 17.14 -9.38 10.27
C THR A 290 17.26 -8.06 11.01
N PHE A 291 17.16 -8.12 12.34
CA PHE A 291 17.30 -7.02 13.29
C PHE A 291 18.61 -7.23 14.07
N SER A 292 19.71 -6.82 13.45
CA SER A 292 21.08 -7.12 13.92
C SER A 292 21.88 -5.87 14.32
N GLY A 293 21.36 -4.68 14.04
CA GLY A 293 22.07 -3.41 14.16
C GLY A 293 21.52 -2.46 15.21
N GLY A 294 21.12 -1.26 14.82
CA GLY A 294 20.60 -0.19 15.67
C GLY A 294 19.21 -0.45 16.22
N THR A 295 18.64 0.56 16.87
CA THR A 295 17.32 0.47 17.50
C THR A 295 16.20 0.48 16.46
N VAL A 296 15.25 -0.45 16.54
CA VAL A 296 14.00 -0.37 15.76
C VAL A 296 12.84 -0.05 16.70
N ASN A 297 12.18 1.08 16.49
CA ASN A 297 11.18 1.59 17.43
C ASN A 297 9.77 1.62 16.80
N PHE A 298 8.89 0.74 17.26
CA PHE A 298 7.44 0.68 17.01
C PHE A 298 6.62 1.17 18.22
N GLY A 299 7.19 1.99 19.10
CA GLY A 299 6.47 2.52 20.26
C GLY A 299 5.22 3.29 19.85
N GLU A 300 4.09 3.06 20.52
CA GLU A 300 2.78 3.64 20.20
C GLU A 300 2.25 3.28 18.79
N ALA A 301 2.89 2.35 18.07
CA ALA A 301 2.40 1.90 16.78
C ALA A 301 1.07 1.15 16.92
N VAL A 302 0.22 1.26 15.90
CA VAL A 302 -1.08 0.59 15.84
C VAL A 302 -1.07 -0.42 14.72
N PHE A 303 -1.36 -1.68 15.04
CA PHE A 303 -1.52 -2.78 14.09
C PHE A 303 -2.97 -3.24 14.15
N CYS A 304 -3.77 -2.91 13.12
CA CYS A 304 -5.19 -3.22 13.10
C CYS A 304 -5.69 -3.88 11.80
N GLY A 305 -6.52 -4.93 11.93
CA GLY A 305 -7.30 -5.49 10.82
C GLY A 305 -6.53 -6.22 9.72
N GLY A 306 -5.27 -6.60 9.94
CA GLY A 306 -4.39 -7.25 8.96
C GLY A 306 -3.44 -8.29 9.57
N THR A 307 -2.60 -8.90 8.76
CA THR A 307 -1.54 -9.82 9.23
C THR A 307 -0.21 -9.09 9.33
N VAL A 308 0.47 -9.17 10.46
CA VAL A 308 1.85 -8.71 10.66
C VAL A 308 2.75 -9.93 10.81
N ASN A 309 3.55 -10.22 9.79
CA ASN A 309 4.29 -11.47 9.69
C ASN A 309 5.78 -11.29 9.96
N PHE A 310 6.28 -11.78 11.09
CA PHE A 310 7.69 -11.91 11.46
C PHE A 310 8.18 -13.38 11.42
N ASP A 311 7.55 -14.27 10.63
CA ASP A 311 7.98 -15.68 10.50
C ASP A 311 9.48 -15.75 10.16
N ARG A 312 10.25 -16.54 10.91
CA ARG A 312 11.71 -16.70 10.76
C ARG A 312 12.53 -15.40 10.86
N ALA A 313 11.98 -14.31 11.39
CA ALA A 313 12.75 -13.10 11.64
C ALA A 313 13.84 -13.36 12.70
N VAL A 314 14.98 -12.67 12.56
CA VAL A 314 16.12 -12.80 13.46
C VAL A 314 16.35 -11.50 14.22
N PHE A 315 16.23 -11.55 15.54
CA PHE A 315 16.53 -10.48 16.48
C PHE A 315 17.83 -10.84 17.19
N SER A 316 18.95 -10.25 16.77
CA SER A 316 20.28 -10.64 17.24
C SER A 316 21.17 -9.47 17.68
N GLY A 317 20.71 -8.23 17.56
CA GLY A 317 21.52 -7.03 17.79
C GLY A 317 20.85 -5.97 18.64
N GLY A 318 20.52 -4.81 18.06
CA GLY A 318 19.95 -3.67 18.77
C GLY A 318 18.54 -3.91 19.30
N PRO A 319 18.07 -3.03 20.20
CA PRO A 319 16.77 -3.18 20.82
C PRO A 319 15.63 -2.94 19.83
N VAL A 320 14.56 -3.70 19.97
CA VAL A 320 13.30 -3.52 19.24
C VAL A 320 12.20 -3.15 20.24
N HIS A 321 11.58 -1.99 20.07
CA HIS A 321 10.60 -1.46 21.03
C HIS A 321 9.20 -1.44 20.43
N PHE A 322 8.22 -2.01 21.14
CA PHE A 322 6.78 -1.98 20.89
C PHE A 322 6.04 -1.38 22.09
N ARG A 323 6.70 -0.47 22.82
CA ARG A 323 6.14 0.11 24.05
C ARG A 323 4.83 0.83 23.74
N ASN A 324 3.77 0.55 24.51
CA ASN A 324 2.42 1.11 24.29
C ASN A 324 1.84 0.84 22.89
N ALA A 325 2.37 -0.13 22.13
CA ALA A 325 1.82 -0.49 20.83
C ALA A 325 0.46 -1.16 21.00
N GLN A 326 -0.42 -0.97 20.02
CA GLN A 326 -1.76 -1.56 19.99
C GLN A 326 -1.83 -2.61 18.90
N PHE A 327 -2.31 -3.80 19.25
CA PHE A 327 -2.52 -4.91 18.35
C PHE A 327 -4.00 -5.32 18.44
N SER A 328 -4.75 -5.14 17.34
CA SER A 328 -6.20 -5.35 17.32
C SER A 328 -6.70 -6.04 16.05
N GLY A 329 -7.62 -7.02 16.18
CA GLY A 329 -8.40 -7.55 15.04
C GLY A 329 -7.59 -8.19 13.90
N GLY A 330 -6.36 -8.63 14.17
CA GLY A 330 -5.41 -9.14 13.18
C GLY A 330 -4.55 -10.28 13.71
N THR A 331 -3.69 -10.83 12.85
CA THR A 331 -2.74 -11.90 13.22
C THR A 331 -1.34 -11.35 13.27
N ILE A 332 -0.59 -11.60 14.33
CA ILE A 332 0.85 -11.35 14.41
C ILE A 332 1.56 -12.70 14.42
N ASP A 333 2.55 -12.88 13.56
CA ASP A 333 3.18 -14.18 13.37
C ASP A 333 4.68 -14.11 13.60
N PHE A 334 5.18 -14.63 14.71
CA PHE A 334 6.59 -14.81 15.06
C PHE A 334 7.02 -16.28 15.00
N ARG A 335 6.34 -17.13 14.21
CA ARG A 335 6.72 -18.54 14.12
C ARG A 335 8.17 -18.68 13.70
N SER A 336 8.88 -19.63 14.31
CA SER A 336 10.31 -19.88 14.06
C SER A 336 11.23 -18.65 14.17
N ALA A 337 10.78 -17.53 14.78
CA ALA A 337 11.60 -16.36 14.96
C ALA A 337 12.71 -16.63 15.99
N LYS A 338 13.88 -16.02 15.79
CA LYS A 338 15.05 -16.22 16.65
C LYS A 338 15.38 -14.94 17.41
N PHE A 339 15.36 -15.03 18.74
CA PHE A 339 15.75 -13.97 19.67
C PHE A 339 17.08 -14.35 20.34
N SER A 340 18.19 -13.99 19.69
CA SER A 340 19.55 -14.35 20.12
C SER A 340 20.43 -13.15 20.49
N GLY A 341 19.86 -11.96 20.62
CA GLY A 341 20.52 -10.74 21.05
C GLY A 341 19.56 -9.55 20.96
N GLY A 342 19.85 -8.47 21.68
CA GLY A 342 18.96 -7.31 21.78
C GLY A 342 17.78 -7.52 22.72
N ALA A 343 17.23 -6.42 23.23
CA ALA A 343 16.01 -6.44 24.03
C ALA A 343 14.80 -6.17 23.14
N VAL A 344 13.76 -6.98 23.24
CA VAL A 344 12.46 -6.75 22.61
C VAL A 344 11.45 -6.36 23.69
N SER A 345 10.98 -5.11 23.69
CA SER A 345 10.08 -4.61 24.75
C SER A 345 8.68 -4.36 24.22
N PHE A 346 7.68 -4.98 24.85
CA PHE A 346 6.25 -4.76 24.68
C PHE A 346 5.63 -4.06 25.89
N GLY A 347 6.42 -3.29 26.65
CA GLY A 347 5.93 -2.64 27.86
C GLY A 347 4.70 -1.75 27.60
N GLY A 348 3.60 -1.97 28.32
CA GLY A 348 2.34 -1.25 28.15
C GLY A 348 1.59 -1.54 26.83
N ALA A 349 2.05 -2.51 26.04
CA ALA A 349 1.36 -2.88 24.81
C ALA A 349 -0.01 -3.51 25.09
N VAL A 350 -0.96 -3.28 24.19
CA VAL A 350 -2.32 -3.83 24.27
C VAL A 350 -2.54 -4.82 23.14
N PHE A 351 -2.92 -6.04 23.50
CA PHE A 351 -3.33 -7.09 22.58
C PHE A 351 -4.82 -7.33 22.76
N SER A 352 -5.58 -7.11 21.69
CA SER A 352 -7.05 -7.20 21.68
C SER A 352 -7.56 -7.97 20.46
N ASP A 353 -8.49 -8.90 20.64
CA ASP A 353 -9.26 -9.54 19.54
C ASP A 353 -8.42 -10.06 18.34
N GLY A 354 -7.17 -10.46 18.60
CA GLY A 354 -6.21 -10.91 17.60
C GLY A 354 -5.43 -12.13 18.07
N THR A 355 -4.62 -12.71 17.18
CA THR A 355 -3.81 -13.89 17.51
C THR A 355 -2.33 -13.58 17.30
N VAL A 356 -1.51 -13.90 18.30
CA VAL A 356 -0.06 -13.84 18.23
C VAL A 356 0.50 -15.26 18.22
N HIS A 357 1.14 -15.64 17.13
CA HIS A 357 1.77 -16.93 16.93
C HIS A 357 3.26 -16.81 17.22
N CYS A 358 3.81 -17.63 18.10
CA CYS A 358 5.24 -17.71 18.41
C CYS A 358 5.72 -19.16 18.34
N GLU A 359 5.02 -20.03 17.59
CA GLU A 359 5.34 -21.46 17.60
C GLU A 359 6.73 -21.73 17.04
N GLY A 360 7.52 -22.53 17.76
CA GLY A 360 8.90 -22.84 17.40
C GLY A 360 9.89 -21.67 17.48
N ALA A 361 9.49 -20.53 18.07
CA ALA A 361 10.42 -19.43 18.30
C ALA A 361 11.53 -19.80 19.31
N VAL A 362 12.73 -19.25 19.14
CA VAL A 362 13.91 -19.58 19.95
C VAL A 362 14.40 -18.33 20.70
N PHE A 363 14.54 -18.43 22.03
CA PHE A 363 14.97 -17.37 22.94
C PHE A 363 16.27 -17.78 23.65
N SER A 364 17.43 -17.42 23.09
CA SER A 364 18.73 -17.91 23.56
C SER A 364 19.50 -16.95 24.48
N SER A 365 19.30 -15.64 24.36
CA SER A 365 20.11 -14.64 25.10
C SER A 365 19.53 -13.21 25.12
N GLY A 366 18.44 -12.94 24.39
CA GLY A 366 17.73 -11.66 24.42
C GLY A 366 16.72 -11.57 25.58
N ALA A 367 16.36 -10.35 25.97
CA ALA A 367 15.26 -10.11 26.90
C ALA A 367 13.99 -9.77 26.11
N VAL A 368 12.87 -10.39 26.44
CA VAL A 368 11.55 -10.06 25.91
C VAL A 368 10.64 -9.66 27.08
N ASP A 369 10.33 -8.38 27.20
CA ASP A 369 9.50 -7.87 28.30
C ASP A 369 8.10 -7.48 27.85
N PHE A 370 7.11 -7.80 28.68
CA PHE A 370 5.69 -7.51 28.51
C PHE A 370 5.19 -6.67 29.71
N LEU A 371 6.05 -5.79 30.24
CA LEU A 371 5.80 -5.03 31.47
C LEU A 371 4.51 -4.20 31.37
N GLY A 372 3.48 -4.49 32.18
CA GLY A 372 2.25 -3.71 32.18
C GLY A 372 1.40 -3.86 30.91
N SER A 373 1.65 -4.90 30.11
CA SER A 373 0.86 -5.17 28.90
C SER A 373 -0.53 -5.73 29.23
N VAL A 374 -1.48 -5.55 28.31
CA VAL A 374 -2.87 -6.00 28.47
C VAL A 374 -3.20 -7.01 27.37
N PHE A 375 -3.79 -8.15 27.74
CA PHE A 375 -4.25 -9.20 26.84
C PHE A 375 -5.75 -9.41 27.03
N SER A 376 -6.55 -8.92 26.07
CA SER A 376 -8.02 -8.93 26.13
C SER A 376 -8.60 -9.66 24.92
N GLY A 377 -9.22 -10.83 25.13
CA GLY A 377 -9.79 -11.64 24.03
C GLY A 377 -8.78 -12.17 22.98
N SER A 378 -7.49 -11.88 23.13
CA SER A 378 -6.43 -12.31 22.23
C SER A 378 -5.84 -13.67 22.60
N THR A 379 -5.39 -14.44 21.63
CA THR A 379 -4.59 -15.66 21.89
C THR A 379 -3.11 -15.40 21.60
N VAL A 380 -2.21 -15.74 22.52
CA VAL A 380 -0.75 -15.68 22.35
C VAL A 380 -0.17 -17.08 22.54
N SER A 381 0.38 -17.67 21.48
CA SER A 381 0.83 -19.06 21.48
C SER A 381 2.35 -19.16 21.37
N PHE A 382 3.01 -19.59 22.44
CA PHE A 382 4.42 -19.99 22.50
C PHE A 382 4.58 -21.51 22.34
N ALA A 383 3.65 -22.19 21.68
CA ALA A 383 3.68 -23.65 21.61
C ALA A 383 4.97 -24.16 20.93
N GLY A 384 5.68 -25.07 21.58
CA GLY A 384 6.96 -25.59 21.10
C GLY A 384 8.11 -24.56 21.02
N ALA A 385 7.96 -23.38 21.64
CA ALA A 385 9.06 -22.41 21.73
C ALA A 385 10.16 -22.89 22.69
N ALA A 386 11.41 -22.52 22.41
CA ALA A 386 12.58 -22.92 23.19
C ALA A 386 13.21 -21.72 23.93
N PHE A 387 13.42 -21.85 25.24
CA PHE A 387 13.97 -20.82 26.12
C PHE A 387 15.26 -21.33 26.78
N SER A 388 16.40 -21.11 26.11
CA SER A 388 17.71 -21.65 26.50
C SER A 388 18.63 -20.65 27.21
N GLY A 389 18.23 -19.39 27.34
CA GLY A 389 19.00 -18.37 28.09
C GLY A 389 18.43 -16.95 28.05
N GLY A 390 17.40 -16.70 27.23
CA GLY A 390 16.68 -15.42 27.24
C GLY A 390 15.77 -15.24 28.45
N ILE A 391 15.36 -14.00 28.70
CA ILE A 391 14.47 -13.65 29.80
C ILE A 391 13.12 -13.22 29.23
N VAL A 392 12.02 -13.79 29.72
CA VAL A 392 10.66 -13.35 29.42
C VAL A 392 9.93 -12.88 30.68
N HIS A 393 9.42 -11.66 30.67
CA HIS A 393 8.79 -11.06 31.85
C HIS A 393 7.41 -10.51 31.55
N PHE A 394 6.40 -11.00 32.27
CA PHE A 394 5.01 -10.52 32.28
C PHE A 394 4.69 -9.72 33.55
N LEU A 395 5.66 -8.93 34.03
CA LEU A 395 5.50 -8.14 35.25
C LEU A 395 4.35 -7.15 35.07
N HIS A 396 3.38 -7.12 35.99
CA HIS A 396 2.18 -6.25 35.91
C HIS A 396 1.30 -6.47 34.67
N ALA A 397 1.43 -7.60 33.96
CA ALA A 397 0.57 -7.88 32.82
C ALA A 397 -0.87 -8.23 33.24
N GLU A 398 -1.85 -7.81 32.46
CA GLU A 398 -3.28 -8.08 32.68
C GLU A 398 -3.82 -9.07 31.64
N PHE A 399 -4.58 -10.08 32.10
CA PHE A 399 -5.20 -11.11 31.27
C PHE A 399 -6.73 -11.11 31.44
N SER A 400 -7.43 -10.32 30.62
CA SER A 400 -8.89 -10.12 30.66
C SER A 400 -9.61 -10.83 29.50
N GLY A 401 -9.61 -12.18 29.54
CA GLY A 401 -10.27 -13.03 28.53
C GLY A 401 -9.37 -13.51 27.39
N GLY A 402 -8.09 -13.11 27.38
CA GLY A 402 -7.09 -13.66 26.46
C GLY A 402 -6.54 -15.02 26.91
N THR A 403 -5.97 -15.79 25.99
CA THR A 403 -5.30 -17.06 26.30
C THR A 403 -3.81 -16.97 25.97
N ILE A 404 -2.94 -17.35 26.91
CA ILE A 404 -1.53 -17.62 26.62
C ILE A 404 -1.28 -19.13 26.64
N LEU A 405 -0.68 -19.66 25.57
CA LEU A 405 -0.35 -21.08 25.45
C LEU A 405 1.16 -21.25 25.45
N PHE A 406 1.68 -22.07 26.37
CA PHE A 406 3.07 -22.56 26.42
C PHE A 406 3.15 -24.06 26.14
N ALA A 407 2.18 -24.59 25.41
CA ALA A 407 2.06 -26.03 25.19
C ALA A 407 3.36 -26.60 24.58
N SER A 408 3.93 -27.63 25.20
CA SER A 408 5.20 -28.22 24.77
C SER A 408 6.40 -27.27 24.66
N ALA A 409 6.39 -26.13 25.35
CA ALA A 409 7.54 -25.23 25.40
C ALA A 409 8.70 -25.86 26.21
N GLU A 410 9.94 -25.53 25.83
CA GLU A 410 11.17 -26.00 26.49
C GLU A 410 11.79 -24.87 27.32
N LEU A 411 11.91 -25.07 28.64
CA LEU A 411 12.45 -24.10 29.61
C LEU A 411 13.79 -24.57 30.18
N SER A 412 14.84 -24.60 29.36
CA SER A 412 16.15 -25.22 29.69
C SER A 412 17.24 -24.27 30.18
N GLY A 413 17.00 -22.95 30.20
CA GLY A 413 17.96 -21.97 30.74
C GLY A 413 17.47 -20.53 30.83
N GLY A 414 16.34 -20.21 30.19
CA GLY A 414 15.71 -18.90 30.29
C GLY A 414 14.86 -18.70 31.56
N MET A 415 14.59 -17.45 31.92
CA MET A 415 13.70 -17.11 33.03
C MET A 415 12.35 -16.61 32.51
N ILE A 416 11.26 -17.27 32.89
CA ILE A 416 9.90 -16.73 32.72
C ILE A 416 9.38 -16.25 34.08
N SER A 417 8.83 -15.03 34.14
CA SER A 417 8.28 -14.44 35.38
C SER A 417 6.90 -13.82 35.15
N PHE A 418 5.95 -14.17 36.01
CA PHE A 418 4.58 -13.62 36.05
C PHE A 418 4.33 -12.78 37.30
N LYS A 419 5.39 -12.22 37.88
CA LYS A 419 5.30 -11.44 39.12
C LYS A 419 4.27 -10.32 38.97
N ARG A 420 3.27 -10.27 39.86
CA ARG A 420 2.18 -9.28 39.86
C ARG A 420 1.35 -9.24 38.57
N ALA A 421 1.28 -10.34 37.82
CA ALA A 421 0.30 -10.47 36.75
C ALA A 421 -1.11 -10.65 37.31
N GLU A 422 -2.12 -10.14 36.60
CA GLU A 422 -3.53 -10.21 36.97
C GLU A 422 -4.31 -11.07 35.98
N PHE A 423 -5.16 -11.97 36.48
CA PHE A 423 -5.96 -12.89 35.67
C PHE A 423 -7.45 -12.67 35.93
N SER A 424 -8.17 -12.11 34.96
CA SER A 424 -9.60 -11.76 35.03
C SER A 424 -10.37 -12.40 33.87
N GLY A 425 -10.37 -13.74 33.83
CA GLY A 425 -11.11 -14.53 32.83
C GLY A 425 -10.27 -15.02 31.64
N GLY A 426 -8.97 -14.69 31.61
CA GLY A 426 -8.02 -15.31 30.68
C GLY A 426 -7.47 -16.65 31.18
N ALA A 427 -6.77 -17.37 30.31
CA ALA A 427 -6.11 -18.64 30.62
C ALA A 427 -4.62 -18.61 30.29
N VAL A 428 -3.81 -19.32 31.08
CA VAL A 428 -2.40 -19.59 30.78
C VAL A 428 -2.15 -21.10 30.86
N ASP A 429 -1.90 -21.72 29.71
CA ASP A 429 -1.77 -23.17 29.59
C ASP A 429 -0.31 -23.61 29.40
N PHE A 430 0.23 -24.38 30.34
CA PHE A 430 1.56 -25.00 30.28
C PHE A 430 1.51 -26.49 29.91
N SER A 431 0.41 -27.00 29.36
CA SER A 431 0.25 -28.42 29.05
C SER A 431 1.42 -28.99 28.23
N GLY A 432 2.07 -30.03 28.76
CA GLY A 432 3.21 -30.68 28.11
C GLY A 432 4.51 -29.85 28.06
N ALA A 433 4.59 -28.67 28.69
CA ALA A 433 5.83 -27.92 28.82
C ALA A 433 6.86 -28.67 29.69
N THR A 434 8.14 -28.45 29.42
CA THR A 434 9.26 -29.09 30.15
C THR A 434 10.23 -28.05 30.70
N GLY A 435 11.00 -28.41 31.74
CA GLY A 435 12.01 -27.53 32.36
C GLY A 435 11.57 -26.91 33.69
N SER A 436 12.16 -25.78 34.07
CA SER A 436 11.91 -25.15 35.37
C SER A 436 10.61 -24.35 35.38
N ALA A 437 9.82 -24.48 36.45
CA ALA A 437 8.58 -23.74 36.63
C ALA A 437 8.83 -22.21 36.64
N PRO A 438 7.98 -21.39 35.98
CA PRO A 438 8.11 -19.94 35.98
C PRO A 438 8.06 -19.32 37.39
N ALA A 439 8.87 -18.30 37.62
CA ALA A 439 8.93 -17.62 38.90
C ALA A 439 7.61 -16.90 39.21
N SER A 440 7.16 -16.99 40.47
CA SER A 440 5.92 -16.37 40.98
C SER A 440 4.61 -16.90 40.36
N LEU A 441 4.66 -17.94 39.51
CA LEU A 441 3.45 -18.57 38.96
C LEU A 441 2.85 -19.57 39.95
N ILE A 442 3.69 -20.36 40.62
CA ILE A 442 3.27 -21.33 41.63
C ILE A 442 3.40 -20.69 43.02
N PRO A 443 2.32 -20.56 43.80
CA PRO A 443 2.38 -20.02 45.16
C PRO A 443 3.24 -20.88 46.08
N ALA A 444 4.12 -20.25 46.87
CA ALA A 444 5.09 -20.95 47.73
C ALA A 444 4.48 -21.78 48.88
N ASN A 445 3.16 -21.68 49.13
CA ASN A 445 2.51 -22.17 50.35
C ASN A 445 1.26 -23.04 50.11
N GLY A 446 1.14 -23.68 48.93
CA GLY A 446 -0.03 -24.55 48.64
C GLY A 446 -1.36 -23.80 48.45
N SER A 447 -1.32 -22.47 48.32
CA SER A 447 -2.47 -21.69 47.86
C SER A 447 -2.94 -22.19 46.50
N PRO A 448 -4.24 -22.10 46.18
CA PRO A 448 -4.75 -22.51 44.87
C PRO A 448 -4.03 -21.73 43.76
N LEU A 449 -3.85 -22.39 42.62
CA LEU A 449 -3.31 -21.76 41.43
C LEU A 449 -4.19 -20.57 41.03
N PRO A 450 -3.61 -19.52 40.43
CA PRO A 450 -4.41 -18.45 39.84
C PRO A 450 -5.44 -19.04 38.86
N THR A 451 -6.66 -18.49 38.89
CA THR A 451 -7.74 -18.95 38.00
C THR A 451 -7.30 -18.82 36.55
N GLY A 452 -7.52 -19.86 35.75
CA GLY A 452 -7.12 -19.91 34.34
C GLY A 452 -5.72 -20.50 34.08
N VAL A 453 -4.92 -20.79 35.12
CA VAL A 453 -3.61 -21.44 34.95
C VAL A 453 -3.77 -22.97 34.86
N ILE A 454 -3.24 -23.57 33.80
CA ILE A 454 -3.21 -25.03 33.56
C ILE A 454 -1.74 -25.49 33.56
N LEU A 455 -1.42 -26.55 34.30
CA LEU A 455 -0.06 -27.11 34.42
C LEU A 455 0.02 -28.52 33.79
N PRO A 456 1.22 -28.99 33.41
CA PRO A 456 1.43 -30.39 33.01
C PRO A 456 0.95 -31.39 34.08
N PRO A 457 0.54 -32.61 33.69
CA PRO A 457 0.34 -33.68 34.66
C PRO A 457 1.65 -33.97 35.41
N ALA A 458 1.53 -34.22 36.72
CA ALA A 458 2.63 -34.46 37.64
C ALA A 458 3.37 -35.78 37.37
#